data_AF-A0A2S9FH42-F1
#
_entry.id   AF-A0A2S9FH42-F1
#
_cell.length_a   1.000
_cell.length_b   1.000
_cell.length_c   1.000
_cell.angle_alpha   90.00
_cell.angle_beta   90.00
_cell.angle_gamma   90.00
#
_symmetry.space_group_name_H-M   'P 1'
#
loop_
_entity.id
_entity.type
_entity.pdbx_description
1 polymer ?
#
loop_
_entity_poly.entity_id
_entity_poly.type
_entity_poly.pdbx_seq_one_letter_code
_entity_poly.pdbx_strand_id
1 'polypeptide(L)'
;MENAEKVEADNVDVEDAEDGTAAPREDLEERLVAEGEIAGDYLEELLDLLDFDGDIDLDVEGDRAIVSIDGGGDLTKLVGRKGEVLDALQELTRLAVHQKTGERSRLMLDISQWRQRRRDELA
;
A
#
# COMPACT_ATOMS: atom_id res chain seq x y z
N MET A 1 -7.51 76.17 -1.31
CA MET A 1 -6.37 75.95 -0.40
C MET A 1 -6.91 75.07 0.72
N GLU A 2 -7.11 73.78 0.44
CA GLU A 2 -6.10 72.71 0.40
C GLU A 2 -5.60 72.38 1.82
N ASN A 3 -6.10 71.25 2.32
CA ASN A 3 -5.55 70.34 3.35
C ASN A 3 -6.68 69.31 3.62
N ALA A 4 -6.59 68.05 3.21
CA ALA A 4 -5.70 66.97 3.64
C ALA A 4 -6.55 65.96 4.44
N GLU A 5 -6.81 64.78 3.89
CA GLU A 5 -6.93 63.50 4.62
C GLU A 5 -7.02 62.37 3.59
N LYS A 6 -5.91 61.67 3.36
CA LYS A 6 -5.65 60.27 3.79
C LYS A 6 -6.35 59.23 2.90
N VAL A 7 -5.57 58.60 2.03
CA VAL A 7 -5.89 57.28 1.48
C VAL A 7 -4.71 56.38 1.85
N GLU A 8 -4.91 55.58 2.89
CA GLU A 8 -4.05 54.46 3.24
C GLU A 8 -4.06 53.45 2.09
N ALA A 9 -2.87 53.06 1.67
CA ALA A 9 -2.68 51.95 0.74
C ALA A 9 -2.93 50.65 1.52
N ASP A 10 -4.07 50.02 1.25
CA ASP A 10 -4.39 48.69 1.74
C ASP A 10 -3.53 47.69 0.94
N ASN A 11 -2.49 47.16 1.59
CA ASN A 11 -1.80 45.97 1.12
C ASN A 11 -2.74 44.79 1.37
N VAL A 12 -3.33 44.26 0.31
CA VAL A 12 -4.00 42.96 0.39
C VAL A 12 -2.91 41.92 0.36
N ASP A 13 -2.54 41.45 1.56
CA ASP A 13 -1.80 40.20 1.74
C ASP A 13 -2.57 39.09 1.01
N VAL A 14 -1.94 38.55 -0.04
CA VAL A 14 -2.38 37.33 -0.68
C VAL A 14 -1.93 36.20 0.23
N GLU A 15 -2.76 35.86 1.22
CA GLU A 15 -2.57 34.62 1.97
C GLU A 15 -2.91 33.45 1.05
N ASP A 16 -1.91 32.59 0.88
CA ASP A 16 -1.93 31.33 0.14
C ASP A 16 -3.20 30.52 0.43
N ALA A 17 -3.97 30.29 -0.62
CA ALA A 17 -5.02 29.28 -0.63
C ALA A 17 -4.40 27.92 -0.94
N GLU A 18 -3.80 27.30 0.07
CA GLU A 18 -3.31 25.92 0.03
C GLU A 18 -3.95 25.14 1.18
N ASP A 19 -5.25 24.80 1.10
CA ASP A 19 -5.76 23.64 1.84
C ASP A 19 -7.11 23.15 1.29
N GLY A 20 -7.22 21.85 1.03
CA GLY A 20 -8.49 21.26 0.56
C GLY A 20 -8.36 19.98 -0.28
N THR A 21 -7.15 19.50 -0.59
CA THR A 21 -6.93 18.23 -1.33
C THR A 21 -6.16 17.17 -0.53
N ALA A 22 -5.67 17.48 0.67
CA ALA A 22 -4.85 16.56 1.47
C ALA A 22 -5.68 15.48 2.20
N ALA A 23 -6.79 15.86 2.85
CA ALA A 23 -7.57 14.96 3.72
C ALA A 23 -8.01 13.63 3.07
N PRO A 24 -8.55 13.58 1.83
CA PRO A 24 -8.98 12.32 1.23
C PRO A 24 -7.83 11.36 0.87
N ARG A 25 -6.61 11.90 0.74
CA ARG A 25 -5.42 11.12 0.37
C ARG A 25 -4.72 10.56 1.61
N GLU A 26 -4.65 11.34 2.69
CA GLU A 26 -4.16 10.88 4.00
C GLU A 26 -5.05 9.76 4.55
N ASP A 27 -6.38 9.93 4.52
CA ASP A 27 -7.33 8.89 4.93
C ASP A 27 -7.18 7.58 4.13
N LEU A 28 -6.81 7.68 2.85
CA LEU A 28 -6.57 6.51 2.00
C LEU A 28 -5.26 5.82 2.38
N GLU A 29 -4.19 6.57 2.57
CA GLU A 29 -2.88 6.03 2.93
C GLU A 29 -2.95 5.29 4.27
N GLU A 30 -3.59 5.87 5.29
CA GLU A 30 -3.79 5.21 6.58
C GLU A 30 -4.54 3.88 6.45
N ARG A 31 -5.57 3.84 5.59
CA ARG A 31 -6.31 2.60 5.30
C ARG A 31 -5.43 1.56 4.61
N LEU A 32 -4.62 1.98 3.63
CA LEU A 32 -3.74 1.05 2.91
C LEU A 32 -2.63 0.51 3.82
N VAL A 33 -2.10 1.32 4.73
CA VAL A 33 -1.17 0.86 5.77
C VAL A 33 -1.84 -0.18 6.66
N ALA A 34 -3.05 0.08 7.16
CA ALA A 34 -3.78 -0.89 7.98
C ALA A 34 -4.13 -2.18 7.20
N GLU A 35 -4.47 -2.10 5.91
CA GLU A 35 -4.64 -3.29 5.06
C GLU A 35 -3.34 -4.10 4.95
N GLY A 36 -2.21 -3.42 4.78
CA GLY A 36 -0.88 -4.03 4.72
C GLY A 36 -0.52 -4.74 6.01
N GLU A 37 -0.74 -4.13 7.17
CA GLU A 37 -0.48 -4.72 8.49
C GLU A 37 -1.30 -6.01 8.70
N ILE A 38 -2.61 -5.96 8.44
CA ILE A 38 -3.49 -7.14 8.57
C ILE A 38 -3.05 -8.27 7.63
N ALA A 39 -2.66 -7.91 6.41
CA ALA A 39 -2.17 -8.88 5.43
C ALA A 39 -0.82 -9.47 5.86
N GLY A 40 0.08 -8.64 6.38
CA GLY A 40 1.37 -9.03 6.95
C GLY A 40 1.19 -10.04 8.06
N ASP A 41 0.37 -9.73 9.07
CA ASP A 41 0.06 -10.62 10.20
C ASP A 41 -0.45 -11.99 9.73
N TYR A 42 -1.36 -12.00 8.76
CA TYR A 42 -1.91 -13.25 8.22
C TYR A 42 -0.85 -14.09 7.51
N LEU A 43 0.05 -13.45 6.77
CA LEU A 43 1.12 -14.12 6.03
C LEU A 43 2.24 -14.57 6.96
N GLU A 44 2.58 -13.79 7.99
CA GLU A 44 3.55 -14.14 9.02
C GLU A 44 3.10 -15.39 9.78
N GLU A 45 1.85 -15.41 10.27
CA GLU A 45 1.28 -16.59 10.95
C GLU A 45 1.27 -17.83 10.04
N LEU A 46 1.04 -17.64 8.74
CA LEU A 46 1.12 -18.73 7.76
C LEU A 46 2.56 -19.24 7.59
N LEU A 47 3.54 -18.34 7.48
CA LEU A 47 4.96 -18.72 7.34
C LEU A 47 5.44 -19.48 8.58
N ASP A 48 5.09 -19.00 9.76
CA ASP A 48 5.37 -19.67 11.04
C ASP A 48 4.75 -21.07 11.09
N LEU A 49 3.50 -21.22 10.68
CA LEU A 49 2.82 -22.52 10.65
C LEU A 49 3.49 -23.51 9.68
N LEU A 50 4.07 -23.00 8.58
CA LEU A 50 4.76 -23.78 7.57
C LEU A 50 6.24 -24.01 7.88
N ASP A 51 6.78 -23.38 8.92
CA ASP A 51 8.20 -23.37 9.29
C ASP A 51 9.07 -22.84 8.14
N PHE A 52 8.61 -21.76 7.48
CA PHE A 52 9.30 -21.14 6.35
C PHE A 52 9.93 -19.82 6.77
N ASP A 53 11.24 -19.70 6.55
CA ASP A 53 11.92 -18.42 6.67
C ASP A 53 11.44 -17.48 5.55
N GLY A 54 11.08 -16.25 5.89
CA GLY A 54 10.72 -15.23 4.91
C GLY A 54 10.65 -13.86 5.57
N ASP A 55 11.22 -12.86 4.92
CA ASP A 55 11.15 -11.48 5.36
C ASP A 55 9.95 -10.81 4.68
N ILE A 56 9.02 -10.27 5.48
CA ILE A 56 7.83 -9.58 4.99
C ILE A 56 8.09 -8.07 4.98
N ASP A 57 7.93 -7.45 3.81
CA ASP A 57 7.97 -6.00 3.63
C ASP A 57 6.60 -5.47 3.19
N LEU A 58 6.18 -4.36 3.80
CA LEU A 58 4.93 -3.67 3.51
C LEU A 58 5.22 -2.33 2.83
N ASP A 59 4.48 -2.03 1.76
CA ASP A 59 4.59 -0.76 1.04
C ASP A 59 3.20 -0.30 0.53
N VAL A 60 3.08 0.97 0.17
CA VAL A 60 1.89 1.57 -0.44
C VAL A 60 2.27 2.14 -1.81
N GLU A 61 1.71 1.56 -2.86
CA GLU A 61 1.96 2.00 -4.23
C GLU A 61 0.66 2.51 -4.88
N GLY A 62 0.51 3.83 -4.91
CA GLY A 62 -0.65 4.48 -5.52
C GLY A 62 -1.93 4.27 -4.71
N ASP A 63 -2.79 3.35 -5.16
CA ASP A 63 -4.11 3.06 -4.55
C ASP A 63 -4.24 1.62 -4.03
N ARG A 64 -3.10 0.98 -3.73
CA ARG A 64 -3.03 -0.39 -3.22
C ARG A 64 -1.90 -0.57 -2.21
N ALA A 65 -2.15 -1.44 -1.24
CA ALA A 65 -1.11 -2.01 -0.39
C ALA A 65 -0.32 -3.07 -1.16
N ILE A 66 0.98 -3.13 -0.94
CA ILE A 66 1.89 -4.13 -1.49
C ILE A 66 2.49 -4.90 -0.33
N VAL A 67 2.49 -6.22 -0.43
CA VAL A 67 3.20 -7.10 0.49
C VAL A 67 4.19 -7.91 -0.32
N SER A 68 5.46 -7.86 0.10
CA SER A 68 6.55 -8.61 -0.52
C SER A 68 7.10 -9.61 0.48
N ILE A 69 7.38 -10.83 0.03
CA ILE A 69 8.04 -11.86 0.83
C ILE A 69 9.32 -12.32 0.14
N ASP A 70 10.47 -12.12 0.78
CA ASP A 70 11.79 -12.41 0.23
C ASP A 70 12.65 -13.29 1.16
N GLY A 71 13.81 -13.73 0.64
CA GLY A 71 14.83 -14.44 1.41
C GLY A 71 14.78 -15.98 1.30
N GLY A 72 13.80 -16.61 1.93
CA GLY A 72 13.83 -18.05 2.24
C GLY A 72 13.86 -19.02 1.05
N GLY A 73 14.68 -20.07 1.18
CA GLY A 73 14.83 -21.11 0.15
C GLY A 73 13.53 -21.87 -0.14
N ASP A 74 12.63 -21.97 0.84
CA ASP A 74 11.36 -22.68 0.73
C ASP A 74 10.23 -21.85 0.11
N LEU A 75 10.41 -20.54 -0.08
CA LEU A 75 9.40 -19.63 -0.65
C LEU A 75 9.00 -20.00 -2.08
N THR A 76 9.85 -20.73 -2.82
CA THR A 76 9.52 -21.26 -4.15
C THR A 76 8.25 -22.13 -4.12
N LYS A 77 7.97 -22.80 -2.99
CA LYS A 77 6.75 -23.61 -2.81
C LYS A 77 5.49 -22.73 -2.72
N LEU A 78 5.60 -21.52 -2.16
CA LEU A 78 4.51 -20.55 -2.06
C LEU A 78 4.25 -19.82 -3.38
N VAL A 79 5.21 -19.82 -4.30
CA VAL A 79 4.97 -19.40 -5.69
C VAL A 79 4.17 -20.46 -6.45
N GLY A 80 4.58 -21.73 -6.32
CA GLY A 80 3.95 -22.85 -7.03
C GLY A 80 4.23 -22.84 -8.53
N ARG A 81 3.55 -23.72 -9.29
CA ARG A 81 3.81 -23.81 -10.73
C ARG A 81 3.23 -22.59 -11.44
N LYS A 82 4.07 -21.87 -12.17
CA LYS A 82 3.69 -20.66 -12.90
C LYS A 82 3.02 -19.57 -12.03
N GLY A 83 3.20 -19.58 -10.71
CA GLY A 83 2.59 -18.62 -9.79
C GLY A 83 1.21 -18.99 -9.26
N GLU A 84 0.70 -20.21 -9.50
CA GLU A 84 -0.67 -20.58 -9.10
C GLU A 84 -0.93 -20.51 -7.58
N VAL A 85 0.09 -20.81 -6.77
CA VAL A 85 -0.04 -20.77 -5.30
C VAL A 85 0.05 -19.33 -4.83
N LEU A 86 0.94 -18.52 -5.41
CA LEU A 86 1.03 -17.09 -5.13
C LEU A 86 -0.30 -16.38 -5.38
N ASP A 87 -0.93 -16.67 -6.52
CA ASP A 87 -2.21 -16.06 -6.86
C ASP A 87 -3.32 -16.51 -5.90
N ALA A 88 -3.33 -17.78 -5.48
CA ALA A 88 -4.28 -18.27 -4.47
C ALA A 88 -4.04 -17.61 -3.10
N LEU A 89 -2.79 -17.50 -2.66
CA LEU A 89 -2.42 -16.83 -1.41
C LEU A 89 -2.84 -15.37 -1.42
N GLN A 90 -2.63 -14.65 -2.53
CA GLN A 90 -3.08 -13.28 -2.66
C GLN A 90 -4.59 -13.15 -2.43
N GLU A 91 -5.39 -14.03 -3.03
CA GLU A 91 -6.85 -13.97 -2.86
C GLU A 91 -7.29 -14.36 -1.45
N LEU A 92 -6.60 -15.32 -0.80
CA LEU A 92 -6.85 -15.65 0.60
C LEU A 92 -6.51 -14.49 1.54
N THR A 93 -5.38 -13.83 1.32
CA THR A 93 -4.98 -12.66 2.10
C THR A 93 -5.96 -11.50 1.90
N ARG A 94 -6.41 -11.24 0.66
CA ARG A 94 -7.47 -10.25 0.40
C ARG A 94 -8.77 -10.58 1.12
N LEU A 95 -9.14 -11.85 1.21
CA LEU A 95 -10.31 -12.29 1.96
C LEU A 95 -10.12 -12.09 3.47
N ALA A 96 -8.93 -12.37 4.01
CA ALA A 96 -8.61 -12.14 5.42
C ALA A 96 -8.71 -10.65 5.77
N VAL A 97 -8.14 -9.77 4.94
CA VAL A 97 -8.27 -8.31 5.09
C VAL A 97 -9.74 -7.90 5.03
N HIS A 98 -10.49 -8.38 4.02
CA HIS A 98 -11.93 -8.08 3.90
C HIS A 98 -12.73 -8.52 5.13
N GLN A 99 -12.42 -9.67 5.71
CA GLN A 99 -13.09 -10.16 6.91
C GLN A 99 -12.86 -9.25 8.12
N LYS A 100 -11.70 -8.60 8.20
CA LYS A 100 -11.32 -7.71 9.32
C LYS A 100 -11.81 -6.28 9.12
N THR A 101 -11.72 -5.74 7.90
CA THR A 101 -12.03 -4.34 7.60
C THR A 101 -13.46 -4.14 7.07
N GLY A 102 -14.08 -5.19 6.51
CA GLY A 102 -15.36 -5.12 5.80
C GLY A 102 -15.26 -4.54 4.38
N GLU A 103 -14.06 -4.14 3.94
CA GLU A 103 -13.83 -3.50 2.65
C GLU A 103 -13.07 -4.43 1.70
N ARG A 104 -13.27 -4.27 0.39
CA ARG A 104 -12.55 -5.09 -0.59
C ARG A 104 -11.15 -4.54 -0.77
N SER A 105 -10.15 -5.32 -0.38
CA SER A 105 -8.76 -4.93 -0.57
C SER A 105 -8.32 -5.06 -2.04
N ARG A 106 -7.51 -4.09 -2.48
CA ARG A 106 -6.80 -4.11 -3.77
C ARG A 106 -5.34 -4.56 -3.63
N LEU A 107 -4.97 -5.08 -2.45
CA LEU A 107 -3.64 -5.56 -2.09
C LEU A 107 -3.00 -6.42 -3.18
N MET A 108 -1.71 -6.21 -3.43
CA MET A 108 -0.90 -7.11 -4.24
C MET A 108 0.08 -7.85 -3.35
N LEU A 109 0.21 -9.16 -3.59
CA LEU A 109 1.25 -9.99 -3.00
C LEU A 109 2.29 -10.32 -4.05
N ASP A 110 3.58 -10.17 -3.72
CA ASP A 110 4.70 -10.71 -4.48
C ASP A 110 5.59 -11.57 -3.58
N ILE A 111 6.15 -12.62 -4.16
CA ILE A 111 7.03 -13.55 -3.44
C ILE A 111 8.26 -13.78 -4.30
N SER A 112 9.44 -13.53 -3.75
CA SER A 112 10.73 -13.75 -4.42
C SER A 112 10.84 -13.08 -5.80
N GLN A 113 10.24 -11.89 -5.93
CA GLN A 113 10.19 -11.09 -7.17
C GLN A 113 9.61 -11.86 -8.38
N TRP A 114 8.74 -12.85 -8.13
CA TRP A 114 8.18 -13.71 -9.17
C TRP A 114 7.47 -12.90 -10.25
N ARG A 115 6.70 -11.87 -9.85
CA ARG A 115 5.95 -11.04 -10.81
C ARG A 115 6.87 -10.27 -11.75
N GLN A 116 8.02 -9.79 -11.28
CA GLN A 116 9.00 -9.11 -12.13
C GLN A 116 9.62 -10.08 -13.14
N ARG A 117 10.14 -11.22 -12.68
CA ARG A 117 10.74 -12.26 -13.55
C ARG A 117 9.75 -12.74 -14.61
N ARG A 118 8.48 -12.90 -14.23
CA ARG A 118 7.44 -13.34 -15.16
C ARG A 118 7.14 -12.34 -16.27
N ARG A 119 7.27 -11.04 -16.01
CA ARG A 119 7.13 -9.99 -17.05
C ARG A 119 8.31 -10.05 -18.02
N ASP A 120 9.52 -10.20 -17.49
CA ASP A 120 10.75 -10.22 -18.31
C ASP A 120 10.78 -11.44 -19.25
N GLU A 121 10.24 -12.59 -18.84
CA GLU A 121 10.09 -13.78 -19.69
C GLU A 121 9.11 -13.61 -20.86
N LEU A 122 8.19 -12.64 -20.77
CA LEU A 122 7.12 -12.41 -21.74
C LEU A 122 7.36 -11.20 -22.64
N ALA A 123 8.43 -10.43 -22.40
CA ALA A 123 8.85 -9.29 -23.19
C ALA A 123 9.62 -9.71 -24.45
#